data_AF-A0A2T1HM23-F1
#
_entry.id   AF-A0A2T1HM23-F1
#
_cell.length_a   1.000
_cell.length_b   1.000
_cell.length_c   1.000
_cell.angle_alpha   90.00
_cell.angle_beta   90.00
_cell.angle_gamma   90.00
#
_symmetry.space_group_name_H-M   'P 1'
#
loop_
_entity.id
_entity.type
_entity.pdbx_description
1 polymer ?
#
loop_
_entity_poly.entity_id
_entity_poly.type
_entity_poly.pdbx_seq_one_letter_code
_entity_poly.pdbx_strand_id
1 'polypeptide(L)'
;MMAPALPSRVPALVRMLATDHDGELVNAARALRRTLNSAGMDLNDLAERLAALSATEPEPEPEACLKFGEWLDLEQQDRIAHLRNIEASPLLTTWERQFVIGVQVHLWRDRPLTIKQTTALQNVFAKIRGLA
;
A
#
# COMPACT_ATOMS: atom_id res chain seq x y z
N MET A 1 -10.06 -26.75 13.16
CA MET A 1 -11.24 -26.63 12.26
C MET A 1 -10.83 -25.76 11.09
N MET A 2 -11.07 -26.19 9.84
CA MET A 2 -10.80 -25.34 8.67
C MET A 2 -11.80 -24.18 8.66
N ALA A 3 -11.31 -22.94 8.54
CA ALA A 3 -12.18 -21.78 8.46
C ALA A 3 -13.05 -21.87 7.18
N PRO A 4 -14.35 -21.52 7.22
CA PRO A 4 -15.25 -21.65 6.06
C PRO A 4 -14.71 -20.86 4.86
N ALA A 5 -14.86 -21.39 3.64
CA ALA A 5 -14.42 -20.67 2.44
C ALA A 5 -15.28 -19.42 2.21
N LEU A 6 -14.67 -18.31 1.78
CA LEU A 6 -15.43 -17.11 1.41
C LEU A 6 -16.31 -17.41 0.18
N PRO A 7 -17.60 -17.00 0.17
CA PRO A 7 -18.44 -17.18 -1.00
C PRO A 7 -17.88 -16.44 -2.22
N SER A 8 -17.91 -17.07 -3.38
CA SER A 8 -17.32 -16.54 -4.63
C SER A 8 -17.92 -15.20 -5.11
N ARG A 9 -19.09 -14.82 -4.62
CA ARG A 9 -19.78 -13.56 -4.95
C ARG A 9 -19.30 -12.36 -4.13
N VAL A 10 -18.60 -12.58 -3.02
CA VAL A 10 -18.15 -11.49 -2.12
C VAL A 10 -17.29 -10.45 -2.85
N PRO A 11 -16.28 -10.81 -3.67
CA PRO A 11 -15.44 -9.82 -4.35
C PRO A 11 -16.22 -8.90 -5.29
N ALA A 12 -17.22 -9.44 -6.01
CA ALA A 12 -18.06 -8.65 -6.90
C ALA A 12 -18.92 -7.65 -6.11
N LEU A 13 -19.51 -8.07 -4.99
CA LEU A 13 -20.34 -7.23 -4.14
C LEU A 13 -19.52 -6.13 -3.45
N VAL A 14 -18.30 -6.43 -3.01
CA VAL A 14 -17.37 -5.43 -2.45
C VAL A 14 -17.04 -4.34 -3.48
N ARG A 15 -16.79 -4.71 -4.75
CA ARG A 15 -16.58 -3.72 -5.82
C ARG A 15 -17.79 -2.83 -6.05
N MET A 16 -19.01 -3.38 -5.96
CA MET A 16 -20.25 -2.60 -6.12
C MET A 16 -20.47 -1.57 -5.01
N LEU A 17 -19.81 -1.70 -3.85
CA LEU A 17 -19.88 -0.67 -2.79
C LEU A 17 -19.24 0.66 -3.21
N ALA A 18 -18.44 0.68 -4.27
CA ALA A 18 -17.79 1.88 -4.80
C ALA A 18 -18.63 2.64 -5.85
N THR A 19 -19.90 2.26 -6.05
CA THR A 19 -20.81 2.98 -6.96
C THR A 19 -21.25 4.33 -6.37
N ASP A 20 -21.46 5.33 -7.23
CA ASP A 20 -21.99 6.65 -6.84
C ASP A 20 -23.53 6.66 -6.71
N HIS A 21 -24.20 5.53 -7.02
CA HIS A 21 -25.64 5.41 -6.92
C HIS A 21 -26.05 4.82 -5.57
N ASP A 22 -26.62 5.66 -4.69
CA ASP A 22 -27.05 5.27 -3.34
C ASP A 22 -27.91 4.00 -3.31
N GLY A 23 -28.85 3.87 -4.26
CA GLY A 23 -29.72 2.70 -4.36
C GLY A 23 -28.94 1.41 -4.65
N GLU A 24 -27.92 1.48 -5.50
CA GLU A 24 -27.06 0.33 -5.81
C GLU A 24 -26.13 0.00 -4.64
N LEU A 25 -25.56 1.02 -3.98
CA LEU A 25 -24.71 0.85 -2.80
C LEU A 25 -25.47 0.12 -1.68
N VAL A 26 -26.68 0.59 -1.35
CA VAL A 26 -27.50 -0.04 -0.29
C VAL A 26 -27.89 -1.47 -0.68
N ASN A 27 -28.20 -1.72 -1.96
CA ASN A 27 -28.52 -3.05 -2.45
C ASN A 27 -27.31 -3.99 -2.39
N ALA A 28 -26.13 -3.51 -2.77
CA ALA A 28 -24.88 -4.25 -2.70
C ALA A 28 -24.52 -4.59 -1.25
N ALA A 29 -24.63 -3.63 -0.32
CA ALA A 29 -24.40 -3.86 1.11
C ALA A 29 -25.35 -4.92 1.70
N ARG A 30 -26.64 -4.86 1.35
CA ARG A 30 -27.62 -5.87 1.77
C ARG A 30 -27.35 -7.24 1.17
N ALA A 31 -26.97 -7.30 -0.10
CA ALA A 31 -26.61 -8.54 -0.78
C ALA A 31 -25.34 -9.16 -0.19
N LEU A 32 -24.34 -8.35 0.16
CA LEU A 32 -23.11 -8.77 0.83
C LEU A 32 -23.43 -9.40 2.17
N ARG A 33 -24.20 -8.72 3.02
CA ARG A 33 -24.60 -9.26 4.33
C ARG A 33 -25.35 -10.59 4.21
N ARG A 34 -26.30 -10.72 3.28
CA ARG A 34 -27.00 -11.99 3.04
C ARG A 34 -26.07 -13.11 2.57
N THR A 35 -25.11 -12.77 1.71
CA THR A 35 -24.14 -13.74 1.18
C THR A 35 -23.22 -14.26 2.28
N LEU A 36 -22.71 -13.37 3.14
CA LEU A 36 -21.90 -13.77 4.29
C LEU A 36 -22.71 -14.63 5.28
N ASN A 37 -23.93 -14.19 5.62
CA ASN A 37 -24.81 -14.94 6.53
C ASN A 37 -25.12 -16.35 6.00
N SER A 38 -25.22 -16.54 4.68
CA SER A 38 -25.44 -17.87 4.08
C SER A 38 -24.28 -18.84 4.29
N ALA A 39 -23.08 -18.31 4.56
CA ALA A 39 -21.89 -19.07 4.92
C ALA A 39 -21.63 -19.09 6.45
N GLY A 40 -22.57 -18.58 7.27
CA GLY A 40 -22.41 -18.49 8.72
C GLY A 40 -21.37 -17.44 9.16
N MET A 41 -21.15 -16.42 8.34
CA MET A 41 -20.20 -15.33 8.60
C MET A 41 -20.90 -13.98 8.63
N ASP A 42 -20.28 -12.98 9.26
CA ASP A 42 -20.71 -11.59 9.23
C ASP A 42 -19.64 -10.64 8.64
N LEU A 43 -19.87 -9.32 8.75
CA LEU A 43 -18.94 -8.31 8.26
C LEU A 43 -17.67 -8.20 9.12
N ASN A 44 -17.74 -8.52 10.42
CA ASN A 44 -16.58 -8.54 11.30
C ASN A 44 -15.68 -9.73 10.95
N ASP A 45 -16.25 -10.91 10.71
CA ASP A 45 -15.51 -12.08 10.24
C ASP A 45 -14.77 -11.79 8.92
N LEU A 46 -15.43 -11.06 8.02
CA LEU A 46 -14.82 -10.61 6.77
C LEU A 46 -13.66 -9.64 7.03
N ALA A 47 -13.85 -8.67 7.93
CA ALA A 47 -12.82 -7.70 8.29
C ALA A 47 -11.61 -8.37 8.96
N GLU A 48 -11.82 -9.29 9.90
CA GLU A 48 -10.75 -10.05 10.55
C GLU A 48 -9.93 -10.86 9.55
N ARG A 49 -10.58 -11.46 8.56
CA ARG A 49 -9.88 -12.19 7.49
C ARG A 49 -9.05 -11.29 6.59
N LEU A 50 -9.57 -10.12 6.23
CA LEU A 50 -8.81 -9.14 5.47
C LEU A 50 -7.60 -8.66 6.28
N ALA A 51 -7.78 -8.41 7.57
CA ALA A 51 -6.68 -8.05 8.47
C ALA A 51 -5.65 -9.17 8.59
N ALA A 52 -6.06 -10.44 8.68
CA ALA A 52 -5.15 -11.58 8.73
C ALA A 52 -4.34 -11.75 7.43
N LEU A 53 -4.95 -11.45 6.28
CA LEU A 53 -4.24 -11.39 5.00
C LEU A 53 -3.17 -10.28 4.99
N SER A 54 -3.50 -9.10 5.52
CA SER A 54 -2.52 -8.01 5.68
C SER A 54 -1.43 -8.32 6.71
N ALA A 55 -1.74 -9.05 7.78
CA ALA A 55 -0.77 -9.43 8.81
C ALA A 55 0.26 -10.49 8.35
N THR A 56 0.11 -11.01 7.13
CA THR A 56 1.09 -11.92 6.52
C THR A 56 2.15 -11.16 5.71
N GLU A 57 2.05 -9.84 5.59
CA GLU A 57 3.17 -9.03 5.12
C GLU A 57 4.27 -9.14 6.19
N PRO A 58 5.42 -9.79 5.92
CA PRO A 58 6.49 -9.82 6.89
C PRO A 58 6.79 -8.37 7.25
N GLU A 59 6.80 -8.07 8.56
CA GLU A 59 7.41 -6.84 9.05
C GLU A 59 8.74 -6.74 8.30
N PRO A 60 8.96 -5.71 7.45
CA PRO A 60 10.22 -5.62 6.75
C PRO A 60 11.24 -5.51 7.88
N GLU A 61 12.02 -6.59 8.11
CA GLU A 61 13.31 -6.45 8.79
C GLU A 61 13.91 -5.19 8.18
N PRO A 62 14.40 -4.24 8.98
CA PRO A 62 14.80 -2.94 8.48
C PRO A 62 15.85 -3.16 7.39
N GLU A 63 15.39 -3.26 6.15
CA GLU A 63 16.21 -3.53 4.99
C GLU A 63 17.13 -2.34 5.01
N ALA A 64 18.41 -2.61 5.31
CA ALA A 64 19.41 -1.58 5.50
C ALA A 64 19.23 -0.58 4.36
N CYS A 65 18.79 0.64 4.70
CA CYS A 65 18.39 1.62 3.69
C CYS A 65 19.52 1.67 2.64
N LEU A 66 19.17 1.35 1.39
CA LEU A 66 20.14 1.16 0.32
C LEU A 66 20.96 2.44 0.15
N LYS A 67 22.17 2.34 -0.41
CA LYS A 67 22.81 3.57 -0.87
C LYS A 67 22.01 4.12 -2.05
N PHE A 68 22.00 5.44 -2.21
CA PHE A 68 21.32 6.07 -3.34
C PHE A 68 21.77 5.52 -4.71
N GLY A 69 23.06 5.20 -4.86
CA GLY A 69 23.58 4.56 -6.08
C GLY A 69 23.00 3.16 -6.31
N GLU A 70 22.94 2.33 -5.27
CA GLU A 70 22.35 0.98 -5.33
C GLU A 70 20.85 1.06 -5.66
N TRP A 71 20.14 2.06 -5.12
CA TRP A 71 18.74 2.32 -5.46
C TRP A 71 18.55 2.75 -6.93
N LEU A 72 19.49 3.50 -7.50
CA LEU A 72 19.46 3.88 -8.92
C LEU A 72 19.67 2.70 -9.88
N ASP A 73 20.21 1.58 -9.41
CA ASP A 73 20.44 0.38 -10.23
C ASP A 73 19.24 -0.57 -10.22
N LEU A 74 18.29 -0.38 -9.31
CA LEU A 74 17.07 -1.18 -9.21
C LEU A 74 16.14 -1.00 -10.43
N GLU A 75 15.28 -1.98 -10.68
CA GLU A 75 14.16 -1.80 -11.60
C GLU A 75 13.16 -0.76 -11.07
N GLN A 76 12.38 -0.15 -11.96
CA GLN A 76 11.47 0.94 -11.61
C GLN A 76 10.44 0.54 -10.54
N GLN A 77 9.93 -0.70 -10.59
CA GLN A 77 8.99 -1.21 -9.59
C GLN A 77 9.64 -1.32 -8.20
N ASP A 78 10.86 -1.84 -8.14
CA ASP A 78 11.63 -1.97 -6.90
C ASP A 78 12.02 -0.60 -6.32
N ARG A 79 12.36 0.36 -7.18
CA ARG A 79 12.60 1.75 -6.75
C ARG A 79 11.40 2.34 -6.03
N ILE A 80 10.21 2.15 -6.60
CA ILE A 80 8.95 2.63 -6.04
C ILE A 80 8.66 1.92 -4.71
N ALA A 81 8.82 0.60 -4.65
CA ALA A 81 8.63 -0.18 -3.43
C ALA A 81 9.56 0.32 -2.31
N HIS A 82 10.84 0.54 -2.61
CA HIS A 82 11.80 1.05 -1.64
C HIS A 82 11.44 2.46 -1.15
N LEU A 83 10.94 3.34 -2.03
CA LEU A 83 10.47 4.67 -1.63
C LEU A 83 9.26 4.62 -0.71
N ARG A 84 8.39 3.62 -0.82
CA ARG A 84 7.27 3.41 0.12
C ARG A 84 7.77 2.99 1.50
N ASN A 85 8.80 2.14 1.56
CA ASN A 85 9.44 1.77 2.83
C ASN A 85 10.10 2.99 3.48
N ILE A 86 10.79 3.82 2.68
CA ILE A 86 11.38 5.09 3.15
C ILE A 86 10.29 6.04 3.65
N GLU A 87 9.16 6.15 2.95
CA GLU A 87 8.05 7.00 3.37
C GLU A 87 7.56 6.63 4.77
N ALA A 88 7.48 5.34 5.11
CA ALA A 88 7.06 4.90 6.44
C ALA A 88 8.04 5.29 7.56
N SER A 89 9.26 5.74 7.25
CA SER A 89 10.27 6.11 8.25
C SER A 89 9.84 7.29 9.12
N PRO A 90 9.99 7.21 10.45
CA PRO A 90 9.71 8.33 11.36
C PRO A 90 10.80 9.43 11.30
N LEU A 91 11.93 9.17 10.64
CA LEU A 91 13.04 10.13 10.52
C LEU A 91 12.78 11.23 9.47
N LEU A 92 11.74 11.07 8.66
CA LEU A 92 11.36 12.05 7.65
C LEU A 92 10.53 13.17 8.24
N THR A 93 10.92 14.40 7.91
CA THR A 93 10.07 15.59 8.06
C THR A 93 8.84 15.50 7.16
N THR A 94 7.81 16.29 7.46
CA THR A 94 6.59 16.38 6.64
C THR A 94 6.91 16.71 5.18
N TRP A 95 7.86 17.62 4.94
CA TRP A 95 8.28 17.99 3.59
C TRP A 95 9.00 16.85 2.87
N GLU A 96 9.95 16.17 3.52
CA GLU A 96 10.67 15.03 2.90
C GLU A 96 9.71 13.90 2.55
N ARG A 97 8.73 13.61 3.41
CA ARG A 97 7.67 12.63 3.16
C ARG A 97 6.85 13.00 1.92
N GLN A 98 6.36 14.22 1.84
CA GLN A 98 5.62 14.72 0.67
C GLN A 98 6.47 14.69 -0.61
N PHE A 99 7.76 15.01 -0.49
CA PHE A 99 8.71 14.94 -1.59
C PHE A 99 8.88 13.50 -2.09
N VAL A 100 9.09 12.53 -1.19
CA VAL A 100 9.20 11.10 -1.54
C VAL A 100 7.94 10.59 -2.24
N ILE A 101 6.75 10.93 -1.72
CA ILE A 101 5.47 10.60 -2.38
C ILE A 101 5.41 11.20 -3.80
N GLY A 102 5.83 12.45 -3.96
CA GLY A 102 5.89 13.12 -5.26
C GLY A 102 6.85 12.42 -6.25
N VAL A 103 8.01 11.97 -5.77
CA VAL A 103 8.97 11.18 -6.54
C VAL A 103 8.37 9.83 -6.95
N GLN A 104 7.67 9.13 -6.06
CA GLN A 104 6.98 7.87 -6.40
C GLN A 104 6.02 8.09 -7.57
N VAL A 105 5.17 9.12 -7.53
CA VAL A 105 4.24 9.44 -8.63
C VAL A 105 4.98 9.78 -9.93
N HIS A 106 6.14 10.45 -9.84
CA HIS A 106 6.96 10.78 -11.00
C HIS A 106 7.52 9.51 -11.67
N LEU A 107 8.04 8.59 -10.86
CA LEU A 107 8.55 7.31 -11.31
C LEU A 107 7.42 6.44 -11.89
N TRP A 108 6.24 6.37 -11.26
CA TRP A 108 5.08 5.65 -11.81
C TRP A 108 4.67 6.12 -13.21
N ARG A 109 4.95 7.38 -13.56
CA ARG A 109 4.66 7.98 -14.87
C ARG A 109 5.83 7.87 -15.86
N ASP A 110 6.84 7.08 -15.52
CA ASP A 110 8.06 6.88 -16.31
C ASP A 110 8.76 8.21 -16.67
N ARG A 111 8.77 9.15 -15.71
CA ARG A 111 9.44 10.44 -15.89
C ARG A 111 10.80 10.41 -15.19
N PRO A 112 11.88 10.83 -15.88
CA PRO A 112 13.20 10.89 -15.27
C PRO A 112 13.25 11.95 -14.18
N LEU A 113 13.99 11.67 -13.11
CA LEU A 113 14.20 12.64 -12.04
C LEU A 113 15.10 13.77 -12.52
N THR A 114 14.72 15.00 -12.18
CA THR A 114 15.59 16.16 -12.37
C THR A 114 16.84 16.07 -11.48
N ILE A 115 17.90 16.79 -11.83
CA ILE A 115 19.12 16.88 -11.00
C ILE A 115 18.78 17.33 -9.58
N LYS A 116 17.90 18.34 -9.43
CA LYS A 116 17.47 18.83 -8.11
C LYS A 116 16.74 17.76 -7.29
N GLN A 117 15.85 16.99 -7.93
CA GLN A 117 15.17 15.88 -7.26
C GLN A 117 16.15 14.77 -6.88
N THR A 118 17.12 14.48 -7.74
CA THR A 118 18.17 13.49 -7.48
C THR A 118 18.99 13.89 -6.24
N THR A 119 19.44 15.15 -6.16
CA THR A 119 20.17 15.66 -4.99
C THR A 119 19.32 15.66 -3.72
N ALA A 120 18.07 16.12 -3.80
CA ALA A 120 17.17 16.10 -2.64
C ALA A 120 16.94 14.66 -2.14
N LEU A 121 16.77 13.71 -3.05
CA LEU A 121 16.59 12.31 -2.70
C LEU A 121 17.88 11.69 -2.12
N GLN A 122 19.05 12.02 -2.66
CA GLN A 122 20.34 11.63 -2.05
C GLN A 122 20.45 12.06 -0.59
N ASN A 123 20.03 13.28 -0.26
CA ASN A 123 20.06 13.79 1.12
C ASN A 123 19.09 13.01 2.03
N VAL A 124 17.90 12.67 1.52
CA VAL A 124 16.94 11.82 2.25
C VAL A 124 17.54 10.46 2.57
N PHE A 125 18.17 9.81 1.59
CA PHE A 125 18.85 8.53 1.78
C PHE A 125 20.03 8.63 2.77
N ALA A 126 20.85 9.69 2.67
CA ALA A 126 21.94 9.92 3.61
C ALA A 126 21.43 10.10 5.05
N LYS A 127 20.34 10.86 5.22
CA LYS A 127 19.71 11.10 6.53
C LYS A 127 19.17 9.83 7.17
N ILE A 128 18.43 9.01 6.42
CA ILE A 128 17.87 7.75 6.95
C ILE A 128 19.00 6.79 7.37
N ARG A 129 20.14 6.82 6.68
CA ARG A 129 21.33 6.03 7.02
C ARG A 129 22.18 6.64 8.14
N GLY A 130 21.79 7.78 8.70
CA GLY A 130 22.54 8.47 9.76
C GLY A 130 23.85 9.11 9.29
N LEU A 131 23.94 9.48 8.01
CA LEU A 131 25.13 10.07 7.38
C LEU A 131 25.00 11.60 7.13
N ALA A 132 23.86 12.20 7.49
CA ALA A 132 23.56 13.61 7.27
C ALA A 132 23.32 14.37 8.58
#